data_AF-V2XMR7-F1
#
_entry.id   AF-V2XMR7-F1
#
_cell.length_a   1.000
_cell.length_b   1.000
_cell.length_c   1.000
_cell.angle_alpha   90.00
_cell.angle_beta   90.00
_cell.angle_gamma   90.00
#
_symmetry.space_group_name_H-M   'P 1'
#
loop_
_entity.id
_entity.type
_entity.pdbx_description
1 polymer ?
#
loop_
_entity_poly.entity_id
_entity_poly.type
_entity_poly.pdbx_seq_one_letter_code
_entity_poly.pdbx_strand_id
1 'polypeptide(L)'
;MAQKLNRRQARWSLFLSEFDLTLIHVLGKSLTQADALSQWSNECEDEDTDNENVILLPERLFVKGINLKMKAEIVERLGPDDFHKSALEQLLHQGVPPIKSALSDWRIDNRLLFFKERIYVLNDTEL
;
A
#
# COMPACT_ATOMS: atom_id res chain seq x y z
N MET A 1 -21.93 7.52 42.66
CA MET A 1 -20.51 7.73 42.29
C MET A 1 -20.40 7.54 40.79
N ALA A 2 -19.77 8.47 40.06
CA ALA A 2 -19.64 8.38 38.61
C ALA A 2 -18.38 7.58 38.24
N GLN A 3 -18.52 6.54 37.42
CA GLN A 3 -17.41 5.70 36.97
C GLN A 3 -16.81 6.28 35.68
N LYS A 4 -15.48 6.35 35.60
CA LYS A 4 -14.78 6.83 34.41
C LYS A 4 -14.91 5.83 33.26
N LEU A 5 -15.46 6.29 32.13
CA LEU A 5 -15.64 5.48 30.93
C LEU A 5 -14.30 5.24 30.19
N ASN A 6 -14.12 4.06 29.62
CA ASN A 6 -13.01 3.76 28.71
C ASN A 6 -13.24 4.45 27.36
N ARG A 7 -12.17 4.70 26.59
CA ARG A 7 -12.20 5.33 25.27
C ARG A 7 -13.22 4.71 24.31
N ARG A 8 -13.40 3.38 24.36
CA ARG A 8 -14.44 2.69 23.55
C ARG A 8 -15.84 3.04 24.02
N GLN A 9 -16.11 3.08 25.33
CA GLN A 9 -17.42 3.45 25.89
C GLN A 9 -17.75 4.93 25.65
N ALA A 10 -16.76 5.82 25.76
CA ALA A 10 -16.92 7.24 25.50
C ALA A 10 -17.26 7.57 24.04
N ARG A 11 -16.85 6.73 23.07
CA ARG A 11 -17.28 6.91 21.67
C ARG A 11 -18.78 6.76 21.49
N TRP A 12 -19.41 5.89 22.27
CA TRP A 12 -20.84 5.61 22.20
C TRP A 12 -21.66 6.47 23.18
N SER A 13 -21.03 7.29 24.03
CA SER A 13 -21.75 7.97 25.11
C SER A 13 -22.77 8.99 24.60
N LEU A 14 -22.49 9.67 23.48
CA LEU A 14 -23.42 10.62 22.86
C LEU A 14 -24.66 9.89 22.33
N PHE A 15 -24.45 8.81 21.58
CA PHE A 15 -25.53 8.01 21.02
C PHE A 15 -26.38 7.35 22.12
N LEU A 16 -25.75 6.77 23.14
CA LEU A 16 -26.46 6.13 24.25
C LEU A 16 -27.28 7.11 25.09
N SER A 17 -26.94 8.41 25.09
CA SER A 17 -27.71 9.43 25.82
C SER A 17 -29.07 9.77 25.20
N GLU A 18 -29.29 9.37 23.95
CA GLU A 18 -30.59 9.56 23.27
C GLU A 18 -31.66 8.60 23.77
N PHE A 19 -31.26 7.58 24.54
CA PHE A 19 -32.14 6.52 25.01
C PHE A 19 -32.17 6.49 26.55
N ASP A 20 -33.34 6.20 27.11
CA ASP A 20 -33.46 5.93 28.55
C ASP A 20 -33.16 4.46 28.83
N LEU A 21 -31.88 4.15 29.06
CA LEU A 21 -31.37 2.79 29.20
C LEU A 21 -30.72 2.57 30.56
N THR A 22 -30.89 1.37 31.11
CA THR A 22 -30.18 0.91 32.30
C THR A 22 -29.30 -0.28 31.94
N LEU A 23 -27.99 -0.16 32.15
CA LEU A 23 -27.05 -1.26 31.92
C LEU A 23 -26.97 -2.16 33.16
N ILE A 24 -27.40 -3.42 33.01
CA ILE A 24 -27.34 -4.42 34.07
C ILE A 24 -26.44 -5.57 33.59
N HIS A 25 -25.50 -5.98 34.42
CA HIS A 25 -24.67 -7.14 34.11
C HIS A 25 -25.50 -8.42 34.24
N VAL A 26 -25.56 -9.21 33.16
CA VAL A 26 -26.26 -10.49 33.10
C VAL A 26 -25.24 -11.60 32.85
N LEU A 27 -25.38 -12.71 33.57
CA LEU A 27 -24.49 -13.86 33.42
C LEU A 27 -24.71 -14.50 32.03
N GLY A 28 -23.64 -14.87 31.33
CA GLY A 28 -23.73 -15.38 29.94
C GLY A 28 -24.68 -16.58 29.77
N LYS A 29 -24.83 -17.43 30.80
CA LYS A 29 -25.75 -18.59 30.76
C LYS A 29 -27.23 -18.23 30.60
N SER A 30 -27.65 -17.03 31.02
CA SER A 30 -29.04 -16.56 30.83
C SER A 30 -29.23 -15.77 29.53
N LEU A 31 -28.16 -15.55 28.76
CA LEU A 31 -28.20 -14.84 27.48
C LEU A 31 -28.22 -15.81 26.28
N THR A 32 -28.77 -17.01 26.43
CA THR A 32 -28.74 -18.07 25.40
C THR A 32 -29.34 -17.62 24.08
N GLN A 33 -30.42 -16.81 24.09
CA GLN A 33 -31.04 -16.31 22.86
C GLN A 33 -30.17 -15.27 22.15
N ALA A 34 -29.62 -14.31 22.88
CA ALA A 34 -28.73 -13.30 22.30
C ALA A 34 -27.40 -13.92 21.81
N ASP A 35 -26.87 -14.90 22.55
CA ASP A 35 -25.69 -15.67 22.18
C ASP A 35 -25.93 -16.46 20.88
N ALA A 36 -27.07 -17.17 20.77
CA ALA A 36 -27.45 -17.88 19.55
C ALA A 36 -27.58 -16.93 18.34
N LEU A 37 -28.18 -15.74 18.52
CA LEU A 37 -28.30 -14.75 17.44
C LEU A 37 -26.94 -14.15 17.04
N SER A 38 -26.03 -13.92 18.00
CA SER A 38 -24.67 -13.46 17.71
C SER A 38 -23.83 -14.52 16.97
N GLN A 39 -24.12 -15.80 17.18
CA GLN A 39 -23.44 -16.90 16.49
C GLN A 39 -24.00 -17.06 15.07
N TRP A 40 -25.30 -16.94 14.87
CA TRP A 40 -25.92 -17.01 13.54
C TRP A 40 -25.47 -15.92 12.57
N SER A 41 -25.18 -14.70 13.06
CA SER A 41 -24.58 -13.66 12.21
C SER A 41 -23.16 -14.00 11.74
N ASN A 42 -22.50 -14.96 12.40
CA ASN A 42 -21.16 -15.44 12.04
C ASN A 42 -21.20 -16.67 11.11
N GLU A 43 -22.36 -17.33 10.99
CA GLU A 43 -22.59 -18.48 10.10
C GLU A 43 -23.12 -18.07 8.71
N CYS A 44 -23.70 -16.87 8.59
CA CYS A 44 -23.80 -16.24 7.29
C CYS A 44 -22.37 -15.86 6.88
N GLU A 45 -21.78 -16.66 5.99
CA GLU A 45 -20.75 -16.18 5.08
C GLU A 45 -21.39 -15.11 4.20
N ASP A 46 -21.70 -13.94 4.78
CA ASP A 46 -21.66 -12.73 3.99
C ASP A 46 -20.21 -12.69 3.52
N GLU A 47 -19.97 -13.11 2.27
CA GLU A 47 -18.75 -12.77 1.55
C GLU A 47 -18.49 -11.30 1.92
N ASP A 48 -17.38 -11.05 2.62
CA ASP A 48 -16.98 -9.77 3.23
C ASP A 48 -16.69 -8.77 2.09
N THR A 49 -17.75 -8.46 1.37
CA THR A 49 -17.83 -7.66 0.14
C THR A 49 -18.17 -6.22 0.47
N ASP A 50 -18.41 -5.92 1.76
CA ASP A 50 -18.68 -4.57 2.27
C ASP A 50 -17.54 -3.60 1.92
N ASN A 51 -16.32 -4.14 1.72
CA ASN A 51 -15.10 -3.42 1.42
C ASN A 51 -14.44 -3.81 0.10
N GLU A 52 -15.05 -4.70 -0.71
CA GLU A 52 -14.49 -5.08 -2.03
C GLU A 52 -14.38 -3.90 -3.01
N ASN A 53 -15.16 -2.84 -2.79
CA ASN A 53 -15.11 -1.60 -3.56
C ASN A 53 -14.65 -0.38 -2.75
N VAL A 54 -14.22 -0.57 -1.49
CA VAL A 54 -13.77 0.52 -0.61
C VAL A 54 -12.25 0.58 -0.64
N ILE A 55 -11.72 1.10 -1.75
CA ILE A 55 -10.30 1.46 -1.84
C ILE A 55 -10.14 2.85 -1.22
N LEU A 56 -9.44 2.95 -0.08
CA LEU A 56 -9.18 4.20 0.65
C LEU A 56 -8.70 5.34 -0.27
N LEU A 57 -7.99 5.01 -1.35
CA LEU A 57 -7.56 5.91 -2.41
C LEU A 57 -7.55 5.16 -3.77
N PRO A 58 -8.22 5.70 -4.82
CA PRO A 58 -8.09 5.16 -6.17
C PRO A 58 -6.63 5.14 -6.65
N GLU A 59 -6.21 4.08 -7.34
CA GLU A 59 -4.83 3.91 -7.85
C GLU A 59 -4.35 5.08 -8.73
N ARG A 60 -5.26 5.73 -9.45
CA ARG A 60 -5.01 6.98 -10.19
C ARG A 60 -4.55 8.16 -9.31
N LEU A 61 -4.87 8.16 -8.03
CA LEU A 61 -4.41 9.16 -7.04
C LEU A 61 -3.07 8.78 -6.42
N PHE A 62 -2.63 7.52 -6.54
CA PHE A 62 -1.27 7.09 -6.19
C PHE A 62 -0.20 7.65 -7.14
N VAL A 63 -0.61 8.17 -8.31
CA VAL A 63 0.29 8.57 -9.41
C VAL A 63 1.25 9.71 -9.04
N LYS A 64 1.11 10.41 -7.90
CA LYS A 64 1.99 11.56 -7.59
C LYS A 64 2.53 11.60 -6.17
N GLY A 65 2.79 10.43 -5.59
CA GLY A 65 3.93 10.26 -4.70
C GLY A 65 5.23 10.07 -5.48
N ILE A 66 5.39 10.66 -6.68
CA ILE A 66 6.71 10.74 -7.32
C ILE A 66 7.52 11.59 -6.35
N ASN A 67 8.33 10.92 -5.53
CA ASN A 67 9.32 11.56 -4.71
C ASN A 67 10.28 12.24 -5.69
N LEU A 68 9.97 13.48 -6.09
CA LEU A 68 10.75 14.26 -7.06
C LEU A 68 12.19 14.40 -6.57
N LYS A 69 12.36 14.42 -5.24
CA LYS A 69 13.66 14.35 -4.59
C LYS A 69 14.37 13.02 -4.88
N MET A 70 13.70 11.87 -4.74
CA MET A 70 14.27 10.57 -5.13
C MET A 70 14.57 10.49 -6.64
N LYS A 71 13.73 11.07 -7.51
CA LYS A 71 14.04 11.17 -8.95
C LYS A 71 15.30 12.01 -9.18
N ALA A 72 15.43 13.14 -8.49
CA ALA A 72 16.60 14.01 -8.59
C ALA A 72 17.86 13.32 -8.05
N GLU A 73 17.77 12.63 -6.92
CA GLU A 73 18.87 11.84 -6.32
C GLU A 73 19.30 10.70 -7.23
N ILE A 74 18.37 9.99 -7.87
CA ILE A 74 18.67 8.96 -8.87
C ILE A 74 19.41 9.58 -10.05
N VAL A 75 18.94 10.72 -10.58
CA VAL A 75 19.61 11.42 -11.70
C VAL A 75 21.01 11.91 -11.31
N GLU A 76 21.20 12.39 -10.08
CA GLU A 76 22.48 12.83 -9.55
C GLU A 76 23.45 11.65 -9.36
N ARG A 77 22.99 10.55 -8.75
CA ARG A 77 23.79 9.33 -8.50
C ARG A 77 24.13 8.55 -9.76
N LEU A 78 23.22 8.53 -10.75
CA LEU A 78 23.55 7.99 -12.08
C LEU A 78 24.63 8.83 -12.78
N GLY A 79 24.98 9.99 -12.23
CA GLY A 79 26.05 10.85 -12.70
C GLY A 79 25.80 11.44 -14.09
N PRO A 80 26.54 12.48 -14.48
CA PRO A 80 26.62 12.94 -15.86
C PRO A 80 27.52 12.05 -16.72
N ASP A 81 27.78 10.79 -16.32
CA ASP A 81 28.76 9.93 -16.98
C ASP A 81 28.26 9.47 -18.36
N ASP A 82 28.50 10.35 -19.32
CA ASP A 82 28.06 10.28 -20.71
C ASP A 82 28.71 9.09 -21.41
N PHE A 83 29.88 8.66 -20.95
CA PHE A 83 30.64 7.57 -21.57
C PHE A 83 29.96 6.21 -21.35
N HIS A 84 29.61 5.86 -20.11
CA HIS A 84 28.94 4.58 -19.82
C HIS A 84 27.53 4.52 -20.45
N LYS A 85 26.82 5.64 -20.49
CA LYS A 85 25.50 5.75 -21.14
C LYS A 85 25.62 5.60 -22.64
N SER A 86 26.53 6.34 -23.27
CA SER A 86 26.77 6.25 -24.71
C SER A 86 27.25 4.86 -25.12
N ALA A 87 28.11 4.22 -24.32
CA ALA A 87 28.55 2.84 -24.56
C ALA A 87 27.38 1.85 -24.48
N LEU A 88 26.50 1.99 -23.48
CA LEU A 88 25.30 1.15 -23.37
C LEU A 88 24.30 1.39 -24.51
N GLU A 89 24.03 2.64 -24.88
CA GLU A 89 23.17 2.98 -26.02
C GLU A 89 23.74 2.41 -27.32
N GLN A 90 25.05 2.52 -27.53
CA GLN A 90 25.71 1.97 -28.69
C GLN A 90 25.62 0.43 -28.72
N LEU A 91 25.74 -0.24 -27.58
CA LEU A 91 25.56 -1.69 -27.49
C LEU A 91 24.10 -2.12 -27.71
N LEU A 92 23.12 -1.34 -27.25
CA LEU A 92 21.69 -1.60 -27.49
C LEU A 92 21.31 -1.47 -28.97
N HIS A 93 21.82 -0.44 -29.65
CA HIS A 93 21.48 -0.17 -31.04
C HIS A 93 22.35 -0.96 -32.03
N GLN A 94 23.66 -0.98 -31.81
CA GLN A 94 24.69 -1.49 -32.74
C GLN A 94 25.44 -2.74 -32.24
N GLY A 95 25.08 -3.30 -31.07
CA GLY A 95 25.75 -4.47 -30.52
C GLY A 95 25.60 -5.73 -31.37
N VAL A 96 26.62 -6.60 -31.30
CA VAL A 96 26.67 -7.92 -31.93
C VAL A 96 25.51 -8.78 -31.36
N PRO A 97 24.84 -9.65 -32.16
CA PRO A 97 23.58 -10.31 -31.78
C PRO A 97 23.49 -10.94 -30.37
N PRO A 98 24.49 -11.69 -29.86
CA PRO A 98 24.40 -12.27 -28.52
C PRO A 98 24.38 -11.21 -27.40
N ILE A 99 25.04 -10.07 -27.60
CA ILE A 99 25.04 -8.95 -26.66
C ILE A 99 23.70 -8.21 -26.73
N LYS A 100 23.19 -8.00 -27.94
CA LYS A 100 21.91 -7.33 -28.17
C LYS A 100 20.74 -8.11 -27.58
N SER A 101 20.74 -9.44 -27.68
CA SER A 101 19.73 -10.29 -27.04
C SER A 101 19.79 -10.21 -25.52
N ALA A 102 21.00 -10.21 -24.93
CA ALA A 102 21.19 -10.12 -23.48
C ALA A 102 20.77 -8.76 -22.89
N LEU A 103 20.87 -7.70 -23.69
CA LEU A 103 20.51 -6.33 -23.29
C LEU A 103 19.09 -5.92 -23.69
N SER A 104 18.31 -6.81 -24.30
CA SER A 104 16.95 -6.48 -24.78
C SER A 104 15.99 -6.02 -23.68
N ASP A 105 16.21 -6.45 -22.44
CA ASP A 105 15.46 -6.03 -21.25
C ASP A 105 15.82 -4.61 -20.76
N TRP A 106 16.91 -4.02 -21.28
CA TRP A 106 17.43 -2.72 -20.86
C TRP A 106 16.99 -1.62 -21.83
N ARG A 107 16.54 -0.49 -21.29
CA ARG A 107 16.21 0.71 -22.07
C ARG A 107 16.69 1.97 -21.34
N ILE A 108 17.08 2.99 -22.10
CA ILE A 108 17.46 4.30 -21.57
C ILE A 108 16.43 5.31 -22.09
N ASP A 109 15.83 6.09 -21.18
CA ASP A 109 14.90 7.17 -21.52
C ASP A 109 15.09 8.35 -20.56
N ASN A 110 15.20 9.57 -21.11
CA ASN A 110 15.34 10.82 -20.35
C ASN A 110 16.38 10.76 -19.22
N ARG A 111 17.56 10.18 -19.51
CA ARG A 111 18.69 9.98 -18.58
C ARG A 111 18.44 8.96 -17.46
N LEU A 112 17.34 8.21 -17.53
CA LEU A 112 17.02 7.12 -16.60
C LEU A 112 17.26 5.78 -17.29
N LEU A 113 17.88 4.86 -16.56
CA LEU A 113 18.07 3.49 -16.97
C LEU A 113 16.88 2.66 -16.49
N PHE A 114 16.35 1.80 -17.35
CA PHE A 114 15.27 0.90 -17.02
C PHE A 114 15.65 -0.53 -17.34
N PHE A 115 15.20 -1.45 -16.50
CA PHE A 115 15.28 -2.89 -16.70
C PHE A 115 13.89 -3.49 -16.57
N LYS A 116 13.40 -4.22 -17.58
CA LYS A 116 12.04 -4.80 -17.62
C LYS A 116 10.95 -3.78 -17.26
N GLU A 117 11.02 -2.62 -17.90
CA GLU A 117 10.12 -1.48 -17.72
C GLU A 117 10.13 -0.78 -16.35
N ARG A 118 11.02 -1.19 -15.44
CA ARG A 118 11.19 -0.57 -14.11
C ARG A 118 12.46 0.27 -14.07
N ILE A 119 12.45 1.38 -13.32
CA ILE A 119 13.64 2.23 -13.15
C ILE A 119 14.71 1.42 -12.40
N TYR A 120 15.90 1.33 -12.99
CA TYR A 120 17.04 0.70 -12.37
C TYR A 120 17.66 1.66 -11.36
N VAL A 121 17.70 1.25 -10.10
CA VAL A 121 18.36 1.97 -9.02
C VAL A 121 19.67 1.24 -8.75
N LEU A 122 20.80 1.96 -8.83
CA LEU A 122 22.09 1.40 -8.42
C LEU A 122 21.99 0.97 -6.96
N ASN A 123 22.37 -0.28 -6.68
CA ASN A 123 22.50 -0.75 -5.29
C ASN A 123 23.47 0.18 -4.57
N ASP A 124 23.10 0.64 -3.37
CA ASP A 124 24.00 1.39 -2.50
C ASP A 124 25.27 0.56 -2.28
N THR A 125 26.39 1.03 -2.84
CA THR A 125 27.74 0.51 -2.55
C THR A 125 28.36 1.18 -1.34
N GLU A 126 27.57 1.82 -0.47
CA GLU A 126 28.01 2.22 0.87
C GLU A 126 27.93 1.00 1.79
N LEU A 127 29.03 0.23 1.79
CA LEU A 127 29.47 -0.63 2.88
C LEU A 127 30.67 0.05 3.57
#